data_AF-A0A9D9BHL6-F1
#
_entry.id   AF-A0A9D9BHL6-F1
#
_cell.length_a   1.000
_cell.length_b   1.000
_cell.length_c   1.000
_cell.angle_alpha   90.00
_cell.angle_beta   90.00
_cell.angle_gamma   90.00
#
_symmetry.space_group_name_H-M   'P 1'
#
loop_
_entity.id
_entity.type
_entity.pdbx_description
1 polymer ?
#
loop_
_entity_poly.entity_id
_entity_poly.type
_entity_poly.pdbx_seq_one_letter_code
_entity_poly.pdbx_strand_id
1 'polypeptide(L)'
;MPFYAAGLATGAKSFCDNPLIGSRRLNEKGLHVRRITLAERLADARRSRLAHMVSAEERESFARDGFLLTGNLLSDEDLAGLRQEVETTRFDAWDMRQGNALTRFIPLPPKVLRDLPFLKKIVWHDAFQNGLEIRGLL
;
A
#
# COMPACT_ATOMS: atom_id res chain seq x y z
N MET A 1 14.46 -10.41 -27.59
CA MET A 1 14.61 -11.60 -26.72
C MET A 1 15.30 -11.32 -25.37
N PRO A 2 16.52 -10.73 -25.29
CA PRO A 2 17.20 -10.53 -24.00
C PRO A 2 16.45 -9.60 -23.03
N PHE A 3 15.75 -8.59 -23.55
CA PHE A 3 14.95 -7.66 -22.73
C PHE A 3 13.76 -8.31 -22.00
N TYR A 4 13.10 -9.31 -22.61
CA TYR A 4 12.00 -10.03 -21.95
C TYR A 4 12.47 -10.94 -20.84
N ALA A 5 13.67 -11.52 -20.99
CA ALA A 5 14.31 -12.35 -19.98
C ALA A 5 14.72 -11.51 -18.75
N ALA A 6 15.24 -10.29 -18.96
CA ALA A 6 15.48 -9.35 -17.88
C ALA A 6 14.17 -8.98 -17.13
N GLY A 7 13.06 -8.85 -17.85
CA GLY A 7 11.74 -8.61 -17.26
C GLY A 7 11.21 -9.72 -16.35
N LEU A 8 11.78 -10.93 -16.39
CA LEU A 8 11.43 -12.01 -15.44
C LEU A 8 11.97 -11.74 -14.03
N ALA A 9 13.06 -10.99 -13.93
CA ALA A 9 13.68 -10.60 -12.67
C ALA A 9 13.11 -9.27 -12.10
N THR A 10 12.10 -8.69 -12.76
CA THR A 10 11.44 -7.45 -12.34
C THR A 10 10.00 -7.70 -11.90
N GLY A 11 9.35 -6.66 -11.36
CA GLY A 11 7.94 -6.69 -10.97
C GLY A 11 6.93 -6.74 -12.13
N ALA A 12 7.35 -7.10 -13.35
CA ALA A 12 6.48 -7.16 -14.52
C ALA A 12 5.35 -8.19 -14.32
N LYS A 13 4.09 -7.74 -14.48
CA LYS A 13 2.90 -8.57 -14.27
C LYS A 13 2.09 -8.82 -15.55
N SER A 14 2.46 -8.20 -16.68
CA SER A 14 1.73 -8.38 -17.93
C SER A 14 2.08 -9.72 -18.57
N PHE A 15 1.10 -10.61 -18.63
CA PHE A 15 1.18 -11.88 -19.36
C PHE A 15 1.08 -11.67 -20.88
N CYS A 16 0.41 -10.59 -21.31
CA CYS A 16 0.26 -10.26 -22.73
C CYS A 16 1.52 -9.62 -23.31
N ASP A 17 2.14 -8.70 -22.57
CA ASP A 17 3.26 -7.89 -23.08
C ASP A 17 4.63 -8.55 -22.88
N ASN A 18 4.72 -9.54 -21.97
CA ASN A 18 5.93 -10.34 -21.78
C ASN A 18 5.67 -11.80 -22.22
N PRO A 19 6.10 -12.20 -23.43
CA PRO A 19 5.82 -13.53 -23.98
C PRO A 19 6.46 -14.66 -23.18
N LEU A 20 7.46 -14.39 -22.33
CA LEU A 20 8.04 -15.38 -21.43
C LEU A 20 7.15 -15.59 -20.20
N ILE A 21 6.55 -14.53 -19.65
CA ILE A 21 5.60 -14.60 -18.54
C ILE A 21 4.29 -15.26 -19.01
N GLY A 22 3.79 -14.90 -20.19
CA GLY A 22 2.61 -15.48 -20.82
C GLY A 22 2.78 -16.89 -21.38
N SER A 23 4.01 -17.43 -21.42
CA SER A 23 4.27 -18.73 -22.06
C SER A 23 3.68 -19.89 -21.26
N ARG A 24 2.66 -20.54 -21.83
CA ARG A 24 2.06 -21.76 -21.29
C ARG A 24 3.10 -22.84 -20.99
N ARG A 25 3.99 -23.13 -21.95
CA ARG A 25 5.02 -24.17 -21.81
C ARG A 25 6.00 -23.90 -20.66
N LEU A 26 6.35 -22.63 -20.42
CA LEU A 26 7.24 -22.26 -19.30
C LEU A 26 6.49 -22.31 -17.97
N ASN A 27 5.22 -21.92 -17.94
CA ASN A 27 4.38 -21.99 -16.75
C ASN A 27 4.06 -23.44 -16.34
N GLU A 28 3.79 -24.33 -17.29
CA GLU A 28 3.67 -25.78 -17.06
C GLU A 28 4.97 -26.39 -16.53
N LYS A 29 6.13 -25.81 -16.89
CA LYS A 29 7.44 -26.16 -16.33
C LYS A 29 7.75 -25.48 -14.98
N GLY A 30 6.78 -24.79 -14.40
CA GLY A 30 6.88 -24.19 -13.06
C GLY A 30 7.46 -22.78 -13.03
N LEU A 31 7.56 -22.05 -14.15
CA LEU A 31 8.04 -20.66 -14.16
C LEU A 31 7.21 -19.77 -13.21
N HIS A 32 5.89 -19.83 -13.30
CA HIS A 32 5.00 -19.04 -12.46
C HIS A 32 5.20 -19.34 -10.96
N VAL A 33 5.21 -20.62 -10.58
CA VAL A 33 5.43 -21.05 -9.20
C VAL A 33 6.77 -20.57 -8.68
N ARG A 34 7.85 -20.75 -9.47
CA ARG A 34 9.19 -20.25 -9.11
C ARG A 34 9.24 -18.74 -8.89
N ARG A 35 8.49 -17.97 -9.69
CA ARG A 35 8.39 -16.50 -9.52
C ARG A 35 7.65 -16.12 -8.25
N ILE A 36 6.57 -16.82 -7.92
CA ILE A 36 5.84 -16.60 -6.66
C ILE A 36 6.75 -16.92 -5.47
N THR A 37 7.37 -18.10 -5.46
CA THR A 37 8.27 -18.50 -4.37
C THR A 37 9.47 -17.55 -4.23
N LEU A 38 10.02 -17.04 -5.33
CA LEU A 38 11.08 -16.03 -5.26
C LEU A 38 10.56 -14.71 -4.68
N ALA A 39 9.38 -14.25 -5.09
CA ALA A 39 8.77 -13.04 -4.57
C ALA A 39 8.48 -13.15 -3.06
N GLU A 40 7.97 -14.31 -2.61
CA GLU A 40 7.77 -14.64 -1.21
C GLU A 40 9.10 -14.56 -0.43
N ARG A 41 10.15 -15.24 -0.90
CA ARG A 41 11.47 -15.19 -0.25
C ARG A 41 12.06 -13.79 -0.19
N LEU A 42 11.84 -12.97 -1.22
CA LEU A 42 12.28 -11.57 -1.22
C LEU A 42 11.48 -10.73 -0.22
N ALA A 43 10.18 -10.97 -0.10
CA ALA A 43 9.33 -10.35 0.91
C ALA A 43 9.80 -10.75 2.33
N ASP A 44 10.06 -12.04 2.57
CA ASP A 44 10.59 -12.55 3.85
C ASP A 44 11.95 -11.94 4.19
N ALA A 45 12.87 -11.88 3.22
CA ALA A 45 14.17 -11.26 3.43
C ALA A 45 14.04 -9.77 3.77
N ARG A 46 13.12 -9.05 3.11
CA ARG A 46 12.83 -7.66 3.43
C ARG A 46 12.20 -7.52 4.82
N ARG A 47 11.23 -8.37 5.18
CA ARG A 47 10.63 -8.43 6.53
C ARG A 47 11.67 -8.64 7.61
N SER A 48 12.56 -9.60 7.42
CA SER A 48 13.64 -9.88 8.36
C SER A 48 14.56 -8.66 8.56
N ARG A 49 14.89 -7.92 7.50
CA ARG A 49 15.69 -6.68 7.59
C ARG A 49 14.99 -5.57 8.35
N LEU A 50 13.67 -5.47 8.25
CA LEU A 50 12.87 -4.43 8.90
C LEU A 50 12.32 -4.85 10.27
N ALA A 51 12.55 -6.10 10.69
CA ALA A 51 12.00 -6.65 11.93
C ALA A 51 12.46 -5.90 13.20
N HIS A 52 13.57 -5.16 13.14
CA HIS A 52 14.06 -4.33 14.25
C HIS A 52 13.31 -2.98 14.38
N MET A 53 12.51 -2.61 13.38
CA MET A 53 11.73 -1.36 13.35
C MET A 53 10.28 -1.54 13.85
N VAL A 54 9.90 -2.76 14.20
CA VAL A 54 8.55 -3.15 14.61
C VAL A 54 8.65 -3.98 15.89
N SER A 55 7.73 -3.78 16.84
CA SER A 55 7.77 -4.54 18.10
C SER A 55 7.52 -6.04 17.86
N ALA A 56 7.89 -6.89 18.83
CA ALA A 56 7.57 -8.31 18.75
C ALA A 56 6.05 -8.56 18.74
N GLU A 57 5.31 -7.77 19.53
CA GLU A 57 3.85 -7.83 19.65
C GLU A 57 3.16 -7.44 18.34
N GLU A 58 3.61 -6.36 17.68
CA GLU A 58 3.06 -5.94 16.38
C GLU A 58 3.31 -7.02 15.31
N ARG A 59 4.50 -7.62 15.28
CA ARG A 59 4.78 -8.72 14.34
C ARG A 59 3.86 -9.92 14.57
N GLU A 60 3.60 -10.26 15.83
CA GLU A 60 2.73 -11.37 16.17
C GLU A 60 1.26 -11.07 15.82
N SER A 61 0.76 -9.89 16.16
CA SER A 61 -0.60 -9.47 15.77
C SER A 61 -0.75 -9.46 14.25
N PHE A 62 0.21 -8.89 13.52
CA PHE A 62 0.13 -8.92 12.06
C PHE A 62 0.15 -10.35 11.50
N ALA A 63 0.99 -11.24 12.02
CA ALA A 63 1.06 -12.63 11.55
C ALA A 63 -0.26 -13.40 11.82
N ARG A 64 -0.97 -13.06 12.89
CA ARG A 64 -2.27 -13.67 13.23
C ARG A 64 -3.43 -13.04 12.45
N ASP A 65 -3.47 -11.71 12.37
CA ASP A 65 -4.65 -10.95 11.99
C ASP A 65 -4.56 -10.40 10.55
N GLY A 66 -3.35 -10.30 10.00
CA GLY A 66 -3.08 -9.72 8.68
C GLY A 66 -3.14 -8.19 8.64
N PHE A 67 -3.31 -7.53 9.78
CA PHE A 67 -3.30 -6.08 9.93
C PHE A 67 -2.75 -5.67 11.30
N LEU A 68 -2.42 -4.37 11.45
CA LEU A 68 -2.10 -3.77 12.74
C LEU A 68 -3.19 -2.78 13.13
N LEU A 69 -3.59 -2.82 14.40
CA LEU A 69 -4.48 -1.83 14.98
C LEU A 69 -3.68 -0.86 15.84
N THR A 70 -3.73 0.43 15.51
CA THR A 70 -3.13 1.50 16.32
C THR A 70 -4.25 2.36 16.88
N GLY A 71 -4.53 2.20 18.17
CA GLY A 71 -5.53 2.99 18.88
C GLY A 71 -5.01 4.38 19.23
N ASN A 72 -5.94 5.31 19.50
CA ASN A 72 -5.66 6.65 20.01
C ASN A 72 -4.57 7.41 19.21
N LEU A 73 -4.58 7.23 17.89
CA LEU A 73 -3.60 7.85 17.01
C LEU A 73 -3.67 9.39 17.05
N LEU A 74 -4.87 9.92 17.25
CA LEU A 74 -5.14 11.36 17.39
C LEU A 74 -5.56 11.65 18.83
N SER A 75 -5.20 12.83 19.34
CA SER A 75 -5.81 13.34 20.56
C SER A 75 -7.30 13.64 20.33
N ASP A 76 -8.08 13.72 21.41
CA ASP A 76 -9.50 14.07 21.31
C ASP A 76 -9.71 15.42 20.63
N GLU A 77 -8.81 16.38 20.88
CA GLU A 77 -8.80 17.69 20.23
C GLU A 77 -8.54 17.59 18.72
N ASP A 78 -7.51 16.85 18.32
CA ASP A 78 -7.17 16.68 16.91
C ASP A 78 -8.29 15.96 16.15
N LEU A 79 -8.90 14.95 16.78
CA LEU A 79 -10.03 14.23 16.20
C LEU A 79 -11.25 15.12 16.04
N ALA A 80 -11.58 15.93 17.06
CA ALA A 80 -12.71 16.86 17.01
C ALA A 80 -12.50 17.91 15.90
N GLY A 81 -11.30 18.51 15.83
CA GLY A 81 -10.95 19.48 14.79
C GLY A 81 -10.99 18.88 13.38
N LEU A 82 -10.46 17.67 13.21
CA LEU A 82 -10.50 16.95 11.93
C LEU A 82 -11.94 16.69 11.48
N ARG A 83 -12.80 16.23 12.39
CA ARG A 83 -14.22 16.00 12.06
C ARG A 83 -14.91 17.28 11.64
N GLN A 84 -14.69 18.37 12.37
CA GLN A 84 -15.26 19.67 12.04
C GLN A 84 -14.82 20.13 10.63
N GLU A 85 -13.53 20.04 10.31
CA GLU A 85 -13.00 20.40 8.99
C GLU A 85 -13.62 19.57 7.88
N VAL A 86 -13.67 18.25 8.03
CA VAL A 86 -14.20 17.33 7.01
C VAL A 86 -15.71 17.50 6.79
N GLU A 87 -16.48 17.73 7.86
CA GLU A 87 -17.94 17.85 7.79
C GLU A 87 -18.41 19.22 7.26
N THR A 88 -17.64 20.28 7.49
CA THR A 88 -17.98 21.65 7.09
C THR A 88 -17.39 22.07 5.74
N THR A 89 -16.29 21.44 5.32
CA THR A 89 -15.63 21.77 4.05
C THR A 89 -16.25 20.99 2.89
N ARG A 90 -16.49 21.67 1.77
CA ARG A 90 -16.85 21.01 0.51
C ARG A 90 -15.58 20.69 -0.26
N PHE A 91 -15.43 19.41 -0.62
CA PHE A 91 -14.30 18.94 -1.40
C PHE A 91 -14.74 18.62 -2.82
N ASP A 92 -13.87 18.95 -3.78
CA ASP A 92 -14.00 18.43 -5.14
C ASP A 92 -13.78 16.93 -5.13
N ALA A 93 -14.63 16.19 -5.83
CA ALA A 93 -14.55 14.74 -5.94
C ALA A 93 -14.55 14.32 -7.41
N TRP A 94 -13.80 13.27 -7.71
CA TRP A 94 -13.73 12.65 -9.03
C TRP A 94 -14.36 11.27 -8.99
N ASP A 95 -15.22 10.98 -9.96
CA ASP A 95 -15.85 9.68 -10.06
C ASP A 95 -15.19 8.89 -11.20
N MET A 96 -14.75 7.67 -10.88
CA MET A 96 -14.22 6.70 -11.83
C MET A 96 -15.16 5.50 -11.90
N ARG A 97 -15.65 5.18 -13.09
CA ARG A 97 -16.46 3.98 -13.33
C ARG A 97 -15.56 2.85 -13.84
N GLN A 98 -15.50 1.74 -13.11
CA GLN A 98 -14.81 0.52 -13.52
C GLN A 98 -15.81 -0.63 -13.55
N GLY A 99 -16.25 -1.00 -14.75
CA GLY A 99 -17.37 -1.94 -14.92
C GLY A 99 -18.63 -1.42 -14.23
N ASN A 100 -19.14 -2.18 -13.26
CA ASN A 100 -20.33 -1.83 -12.48
C ASN A 100 -20.03 -1.05 -11.19
N ALA A 101 -18.75 -0.86 -10.83
CA ALA A 101 -18.36 -0.11 -9.64
C ALA A 101 -18.17 1.39 -9.98
N LEU A 102 -18.68 2.26 -9.11
CA LEU A 102 -18.37 3.69 -9.09
C LEU A 102 -17.44 3.97 -7.91
N THR A 103 -16.21 4.39 -8.20
CA THR A 103 -15.24 4.82 -7.17
C THR A 103 -15.19 6.34 -7.16
N ARG A 104 -15.52 6.93 -6.02
CA ARG A 104 -15.35 8.37 -5.79
C ARG A 104 -14.04 8.63 -5.06
N PHE A 105 -13.24 9.55 -5.59
CA PHE A 105 -11.95 9.94 -5.04
C PHE A 105 -11.93 11.43 -4.75
N ILE A 106 -11.50 11.81 -3.54
CA ILE A 106 -11.32 13.22 -3.15
C ILE A 106 -9.82 13.49 -3.06
N PRO A 107 -9.22 14.23 -4.02
CA PRO A 107 -7.82 14.58 -3.95
C PRO A 107 -7.57 15.57 -2.79
N LEU A 108 -6.52 15.34 -2.02
CA LEU A 108 -6.07 16.23 -0.93
C LEU A 108 -4.70 16.87 -1.26
N PRO A 109 -4.59 17.70 -2.33
CA PRO A 109 -3.33 18.35 -2.67
C PRO A 109 -2.95 19.42 -1.65
N PRO A 110 -1.68 19.86 -1.59
CA PRO A 110 -1.22 20.89 -0.65
C PRO A 110 -2.06 22.18 -0.65
N LYS A 111 -2.67 22.55 -1.78
CA LYS A 111 -3.57 23.70 -1.89
C LYS A 111 -4.87 23.54 -1.07
N VAL A 112 -5.41 22.32 -0.97
CA VAL A 112 -6.62 22.02 -0.17
C VAL A 112 -6.27 21.96 1.31
N LEU A 113 -5.11 21.40 1.63
CA LEU A 113 -4.63 21.25 3.01
C LEU A 113 -4.15 22.56 3.66
N ARG A 114 -4.05 23.66 2.89
CA ARG A 114 -3.52 24.94 3.38
C ARG A 114 -4.35 25.50 4.53
N ASP A 115 -5.67 25.42 4.39
CA ASP A 115 -6.63 26.05 5.30
C ASP A 115 -7.31 25.04 6.24
N LEU A 116 -6.82 23.79 6.24
CA LEU A 116 -7.34 22.66 7.02
C LEU A 116 -6.22 22.10 7.91
N PRO A 117 -5.84 22.79 8.99
CA PRO A 117 -4.71 22.42 9.84
C PRO A 117 -4.83 21.00 10.44
N PHE A 118 -6.01 20.55 10.85
CA PHE A 118 -6.19 19.22 11.44
C PHE A 118 -6.08 18.11 10.39
N LEU A 119 -6.69 18.29 9.22
CA LEU A 119 -6.57 17.39 8.07
C LEU A 119 -5.14 17.35 7.54
N LYS A 120 -4.45 18.49 7.49
CA LYS A 120 -3.03 18.53 7.12
C LYS A 120 -2.19 17.74 8.11
N LYS A 121 -2.41 17.89 9.42
CA LYS A 121 -1.67 17.20 10.47
C LYS A 121 -1.77 15.68 10.32
N ILE A 122 -2.97 15.14 10.06
CA ILE A 122 -3.15 13.69 9.90
C ILE A 122 -2.56 13.15 8.59
N VAL A 123 -2.71 13.89 7.47
CA VAL A 123 -2.12 13.47 6.17
C VAL A 123 -0.60 13.35 6.29
N TRP A 124 0.04 14.25 7.03
CA TRP A 124 1.49 14.26 7.23
C TRP A 124 1.94 13.57 8.52
N HIS A 125 1.05 12.87 9.22
CA HIS A 125 1.40 12.17 10.45
C HIS A 125 2.34 11.00 10.15
N ASP A 126 3.32 10.76 11.04
CA ASP A 126 4.34 9.72 10.85
C ASP A 126 3.74 8.32 10.67
N ALA A 127 2.62 8.04 11.34
CA ALA A 127 1.91 6.77 11.17
C ALA A 127 1.39 6.53 9.75
N PHE A 128 1.11 7.58 8.98
CA PHE A 128 0.73 7.46 7.56
C PHE A 128 1.95 7.55 6.64
N GLN A 129 2.82 8.53 6.84
CA GLN A 129 3.97 8.75 5.95
C GLN A 129 5.05 7.67 6.10
N ASN A 130 5.43 7.35 7.34
CA ASN A 130 6.48 6.39 7.65
C ASN A 130 5.90 5.01 7.99
N GLY A 131 4.69 4.96 8.55
CA GLY A 131 4.02 3.70 8.88
C GLY A 131 3.69 2.86 7.65
N LEU A 132 3.35 3.47 6.50
CA LEU A 132 3.17 2.71 5.24
C LEU A 132 4.49 2.14 4.72
N GLU A 133 5.62 2.85 4.91
CA GLU A 133 6.93 2.42 4.44
C GLU A 133 7.52 1.29 5.30
N ILE A 134 7.26 1.30 6.61
CA ILE A 134 7.82 0.36 7.58
C ILE A 134 6.86 -0.82 7.86
N ARG A 135 5.55 -0.53 8.02
CA ARG A 135 4.52 -1.51 8.42
C ARG A 135 3.73 -2.09 7.26
N GLY A 136 3.73 -1.47 6.08
CA GLY A 136 3.14 -2.03 4.86
C GLY A 136 3.87 -3.26 4.30
N LEU A 137 4.79 -3.82 5.07
CA LEU A 137 5.72 -4.88 4.67
C LEU A 137 5.74 -6.04 5.64
N LEU A 138 5.05 -5.95 6.79
CA LEU A 138 4.73 -7.12 7.61
C LEU A 138 3.86 -8.07 6.78
#